data_AF-A0A7S4ME95-F1
#
_entry.id   AF-A0A7S4ME95-F1
#
_cell.length_a   1.000
_cell.length_b   1.000
_cell.length_c   1.000
_cell.angle_alpha   90.00
_cell.angle_beta   90.00
_cell.angle_gamma   90.00
#
_symmetry.space_group_name_H-M   'P 1'
#
loop_
_entity.id
_entity.type
_entity.pdbx_description
1 polymer ?
#
loop_
_entity_poly.entity_id
_entity_poly.type
_entity_poly.pdbx_seq_one_letter_code
_entity_poly.pdbx_strand_id
1 'polypeptide(L)'
;MLRKEVFSGQEEENINSIFQYRKRAPPGFWTLENIRISMDELGKKLGVEELDDWLQISVKEFVTAAEGKSFIRQFPSYFDLLRTCYPLHSWEESKCRSMPSKYWKNPRNHKKFLTNFARKHSLQSPADWKPITSQMIVESGGSSVLYAYPSMLQMLIENFPEYNWTLDDRQTVPHNYWKDKHLELVKKIKEKYSIEHMEDWYRISKNQLASLRCLSYITRQGGLGNFLQKVYPEYEWDMDKFSVRDKRSRQREMFIHAKKLFPDEEVVEDFVHPLLSRSSGCAIQFDVFIPALRLAFEYQGEHHYQEIPSFGSLELYHSRDIDKLQACADNNISLVVIPYLWDGKSTTLTQYINQQLPSSDFATQKHNPD
;
A
#
# COMPACT_ATOMS: atom_id res chain seq x y z
N MET A 1 -24.66 15.35 77.12
CA MET A 1 -23.60 15.35 78.14
C MET A 1 -23.00 13.96 78.24
N LEU A 2 -21.72 13.85 77.85
CA LEU A 2 -20.65 12.92 78.30
C LEU A 2 -21.01 11.59 79.00
N ARG A 3 -20.51 10.46 78.47
CA ARG A 3 -19.21 9.78 78.76
C ARG A 3 -19.07 8.57 77.82
N LYS A 4 -18.07 8.50 76.94
CA LYS A 4 -16.71 7.91 77.09
C LYS A 4 -16.69 6.42 77.46
N GLU A 5 -16.50 5.58 76.45
CA GLU A 5 -15.75 4.30 76.46
C GLU A 5 -14.89 4.35 75.18
N VAL A 6 -13.60 4.69 75.25
CA VAL A 6 -12.44 3.80 75.48
C VAL A 6 -12.50 2.55 74.58
N PHE A 7 -12.14 2.72 73.31
CA PHE A 7 -11.61 1.62 72.50
C PHE A 7 -10.09 1.62 72.63
N SER A 8 -9.60 0.62 73.35
CA SER A 8 -8.20 0.22 73.47
C SER A 8 -7.63 -0.07 72.09
N GLY A 9 -6.52 0.56 71.75
CA GLY A 9 -5.78 0.29 70.53
C GLY A 9 -5.18 -1.11 70.55
N GLN A 10 -5.48 -1.88 69.50
CA GLN A 10 -4.61 -2.93 68.96
C GLN A 10 -4.80 -3.00 67.44
N GLU A 11 -3.70 -2.75 66.73
CA GLU A 11 -3.32 -3.33 65.43
C GLU A 11 -4.10 -2.92 64.16
N GLU A 12 -4.05 -1.63 63.82
CA GLU A 12 -3.66 -1.30 62.44
C GLU A 12 -2.16 -1.59 62.31
N GLU A 13 -1.79 -2.85 62.09
CA GLU A 13 -0.45 -3.17 61.60
C GLU A 13 -0.30 -2.51 60.23
N ASN A 14 0.33 -1.34 60.22
CA ASN A 14 0.75 -0.65 59.02
C ASN A 14 1.42 -1.67 58.08
N ILE A 15 0.84 -1.94 56.91
CA ILE A 15 1.36 -2.94 55.95
C ILE A 15 2.86 -2.69 55.69
N ASN A 16 3.28 -1.42 55.72
CA ASN A 16 4.69 -1.01 55.60
C ASN A 16 5.58 -1.53 56.76
N SER A 17 5.06 -1.69 57.98
CA SER A 17 5.75 -2.27 59.14
C SER A 17 6.09 -3.76 58.94
N ILE A 18 5.20 -4.53 58.32
CA ILE A 18 5.40 -5.98 58.10
C ILE A 18 6.51 -6.23 57.07
N PHE A 19 6.58 -5.40 56.03
CA PHE A 19 7.63 -5.49 55.01
C PHE A 19 8.94 -4.78 55.39
N GLN A 20 8.96 -4.00 56.48
CA GLN A 20 10.18 -3.43 57.05
C GLN A 20 11.14 -4.52 57.57
N TYR A 21 10.59 -5.66 58.03
CA TYR A 21 11.36 -6.76 58.63
C TYR A 21 11.28 -8.10 57.87
N ARG A 22 10.48 -8.20 56.81
CA ARG A 22 10.34 -9.42 55.99
C ARG A 22 10.45 -9.13 54.49
N LYS A 23 11.29 -9.91 53.80
CA LYS A 23 11.41 -9.87 52.33
C LYS A 23 10.21 -10.45 51.58
N ARG A 24 9.31 -11.17 52.27
CA ARG A 24 8.12 -11.82 51.70
C ARG A 24 6.96 -11.79 52.69
N ALA A 25 5.75 -11.64 52.16
CA ALA A 25 4.51 -11.69 52.94
C ALA A 25 4.31 -13.07 53.57
N PRO A 26 3.76 -13.16 54.80
CA PRO A 26 3.38 -14.44 55.40
C PRO A 26 2.27 -15.14 54.59
N PRO A 27 2.15 -16.48 54.68
CA PRO A 27 1.05 -17.21 54.06
C PRO A 27 -0.32 -16.66 54.52
N GLY A 28 -1.25 -16.46 53.58
CA GLY A 28 -2.60 -15.93 53.87
C GLY A 28 -2.68 -14.40 54.03
N PHE A 29 -1.55 -13.68 53.97
CA PHE A 29 -1.51 -12.22 54.13
C PHE A 29 -2.19 -11.45 53.00
N TRP A 30 -2.12 -11.95 51.76
CA TRP A 30 -2.69 -11.27 50.59
C TRP A 30 -4.19 -11.53 50.44
N THR A 31 -4.99 -10.96 51.34
CA THR A 31 -6.44 -10.84 51.16
C THR A 31 -6.74 -9.81 50.07
N LEU A 32 -7.96 -9.83 49.49
CA LEU A 32 -8.35 -8.83 48.48
C LEU A 32 -8.21 -7.39 49.00
N GLU A 33 -8.53 -7.18 50.28
CA GLU A 33 -8.38 -5.88 50.94
C GLU A 33 -6.93 -5.43 51.02
N ASN A 34 -6.03 -6.32 51.43
CA ASN A 34 -4.59 -6.01 51.50
C ASN A 34 -3.98 -5.80 50.10
N ILE A 35 -4.48 -6.51 49.10
CA ILE A 35 -4.07 -6.30 47.70
C ILE A 35 -4.52 -4.91 47.23
N ARG A 36 -5.73 -4.45 47.57
CA ARG A 36 -6.21 -3.10 47.22
C ARG A 36 -5.36 -2.01 47.86
N ILE A 37 -5.10 -2.12 49.16
CA ILE A 37 -4.26 -1.14 49.87
C ILE A 37 -2.86 -1.08 49.25
N SER A 38 -2.25 -2.24 48.98
CA SER A 38 -0.94 -2.27 48.32
C SER A 38 -0.98 -1.80 46.86
N MET A 39 -2.08 -2.02 46.14
CA MET A 39 -2.27 -1.46 44.79
C MET A 39 -2.32 0.07 44.86
N ASP A 40 -3.04 0.67 45.80
CA ASP A 40 -3.11 2.13 45.94
C ASP A 40 -1.75 2.75 46.32
N GLU A 41 -0.99 2.10 47.21
CA GLU A 41 0.39 2.51 47.52
C GLU A 41 1.33 2.36 46.32
N LEU A 42 1.18 1.28 45.57
CA LEU A 42 1.96 1.03 44.37
C LEU A 42 1.62 2.04 43.27
N GLY A 43 0.35 2.42 43.14
CA GLY A 43 -0.12 3.45 42.22
C GLY A 43 0.58 4.77 42.48
N LYS A 44 0.65 5.20 43.76
CA LYS A 44 1.41 6.40 44.16
C LYS A 44 2.89 6.33 43.77
N LYS A 45 3.54 5.16 43.94
CA LYS A 45 4.95 4.95 43.55
C LYS A 45 5.16 4.99 42.04
N LEU A 46 4.16 4.56 41.27
CA LEU A 46 4.20 4.50 39.80
C LEU A 46 3.62 5.75 39.14
N GLY A 47 3.24 6.78 39.92
CA GLY A 47 2.70 8.03 39.38
C GLY A 47 1.28 7.92 38.83
N VAL A 48 0.46 7.02 39.37
CA VAL A 48 -0.97 6.92 39.04
C VAL A 48 -1.72 8.02 39.79
N GLU A 49 -2.31 8.96 39.05
CA GLU A 49 -3.13 10.05 39.59
C GLU A 49 -4.63 9.72 39.46
N GLU A 50 -5.02 9.08 38.35
CA GLU A 50 -6.38 8.60 38.06
C GLU A 50 -6.41 7.09 37.79
N LEU A 51 -7.55 6.42 38.03
CA LEU A 51 -7.64 4.96 37.83
C LEU A 51 -7.28 4.52 36.40
N ASP A 52 -7.55 5.33 35.38
CA ASP A 52 -7.19 5.02 33.99
C ASP A 52 -5.66 5.04 33.73
N ASP A 53 -4.86 5.67 34.58
CA ASP A 53 -3.39 5.68 34.44
C ASP A 53 -2.78 4.29 34.62
N TRP A 54 -3.46 3.41 35.38
CA TRP A 54 -3.10 2.00 35.48
C TRP A 54 -3.03 1.30 34.12
N LEU A 55 -3.77 1.79 33.13
CA LEU A 55 -3.76 1.26 31.76
C LEU A 55 -2.50 1.63 30.98
N GLN A 56 -1.78 2.68 31.38
CA GLN A 56 -0.52 3.12 30.78
C GLN A 56 0.72 2.43 31.36
N ILE A 57 0.55 1.74 32.48
CA ILE A 57 1.63 1.03 33.16
C ILE A 57 1.98 -0.26 32.42
N SER A 58 3.27 -0.37 32.13
CA SER A 58 3.98 -1.62 31.86
C SER A 58 3.56 -2.85 32.65
N VAL A 59 3.15 -4.00 32.07
CA VAL A 59 3.18 -5.26 32.88
C VAL A 59 4.60 -5.51 33.39
N LYS A 60 5.62 -5.18 32.61
CA LYS A 60 7.03 -5.26 33.03
C LYS A 60 7.34 -4.28 34.17
N GLU A 61 6.88 -3.05 34.06
CA GLU A 61 7.05 -1.99 35.06
C GLU A 61 6.36 -2.38 36.38
N PHE A 62 5.10 -2.80 36.31
CA PHE A 62 4.32 -3.32 37.42
C PHE A 62 5.01 -4.51 38.10
N VAL A 63 5.45 -5.52 37.35
CA VAL A 63 6.12 -6.71 37.90
C VAL A 63 7.48 -6.39 38.52
N THR A 64 8.16 -5.34 38.06
CA THR A 64 9.47 -4.91 38.60
C THR A 64 9.33 -4.14 39.91
N ALA A 65 8.14 -3.60 40.20
CA ALA A 65 7.86 -3.01 41.50
C ALA A 65 7.73 -4.07 42.60
N ALA A 66 8.00 -3.68 43.85
CA ALA A 66 8.30 -4.58 44.97
C ALA A 66 7.28 -5.72 45.17
N GLU A 67 5.99 -5.46 44.95
CA GLU A 67 4.90 -6.41 45.19
C GLU A 67 4.26 -6.96 43.90
N GLY A 68 4.47 -6.31 42.75
CA GLY A 68 3.70 -6.59 41.53
C GLY A 68 3.88 -8.01 40.99
N LYS A 69 5.07 -8.62 41.16
CA LYS A 69 5.32 -10.03 40.80
C LYS A 69 4.46 -11.01 41.60
N SER A 70 4.15 -10.69 42.85
CA SER A 70 3.35 -11.54 43.75
C SER A 70 1.86 -11.46 43.42
N PHE A 71 1.39 -10.30 42.96
CA PHE A 71 0.00 -10.12 42.53
C PHE A 71 -0.28 -10.82 41.21
N ILE A 72 0.58 -10.67 40.19
CA ILE A 72 0.38 -11.32 38.88
C ILE A 72 0.32 -12.86 38.97
N ARG A 73 0.88 -13.48 40.01
CA ARG A 73 0.77 -14.93 40.22
C ARG A 73 -0.59 -15.38 40.74
N GLN A 74 -1.35 -14.49 41.38
CA GLN A 74 -2.63 -14.79 42.00
C GLN A 74 -3.81 -14.52 41.07
N PHE A 75 -3.61 -13.73 40.01
CA PHE A 75 -4.64 -13.37 39.05
C PHE A 75 -4.31 -13.90 37.65
N PRO A 76 -5.31 -14.26 36.83
CA PRO A 76 -5.08 -14.72 35.46
C PRO A 76 -4.37 -13.68 34.57
N SER A 77 -4.54 -12.39 34.86
CA SER A 77 -3.83 -11.29 34.20
C SER A 77 -3.76 -10.03 35.07
N TYR A 78 -2.92 -9.08 34.66
CA TYR A 78 -2.84 -7.73 35.23
C TYR A 78 -4.18 -7.00 35.20
N PHE A 79 -4.97 -7.19 34.15
CA PHE A 79 -6.26 -6.52 34.01
C PHE A 79 -7.35 -7.19 34.84
N ASP A 80 -7.28 -8.50 35.07
CA ASP A 80 -8.14 -9.19 36.02
C ASP A 80 -7.87 -8.71 37.46
N LEU A 81 -6.60 -8.45 37.78
CA LEU A 81 -6.24 -7.78 39.04
C LEU A 81 -6.90 -6.40 39.15
N LEU A 82 -6.79 -5.53 38.12
CA LEU A 82 -7.42 -4.20 38.12
C LEU A 82 -8.95 -4.28 38.29
N ARG A 83 -9.62 -5.17 37.57
CA ARG A 83 -11.07 -5.38 37.69
C ARG A 83 -11.49 -5.91 39.06
N THR A 84 -10.68 -6.78 39.67
CA THR A 84 -10.99 -7.32 40.99
C THR A 84 -10.79 -6.26 42.08
N CYS A 85 -9.70 -5.48 41.98
CA CYS A 85 -9.39 -4.40 42.92
C CYS A 85 -10.36 -3.22 42.78
N TYR A 86 -10.75 -2.86 41.56
CA TYR A 86 -11.60 -1.69 41.29
C TYR A 86 -12.81 -2.10 40.44
N PRO A 87 -13.77 -2.86 41.01
CA PRO A 87 -14.88 -3.46 40.26
C PRO A 87 -15.95 -2.45 39.81
N LEU A 88 -16.01 -1.28 40.46
CA LEU A 88 -16.93 -0.21 40.11
C LEU A 88 -16.39 0.70 39.00
N HIS A 89 -15.10 0.57 38.63
CA HIS A 89 -14.49 1.36 37.57
C HIS A 89 -14.73 0.73 36.20
N SER A 90 -15.21 1.52 35.24
CA SER A 90 -15.46 1.06 33.87
C SER A 90 -14.17 1.13 33.05
N TRP A 91 -13.37 0.06 33.11
CA TRP A 91 -12.12 -0.06 32.38
C TRP A 91 -12.32 -0.07 30.85
N GLU A 92 -11.85 0.96 30.15
CA GLU A 92 -11.83 1.01 28.68
C GLU A 92 -10.63 0.24 28.12
N GLU A 93 -10.85 -1.02 27.75
CA GLU A 93 -9.84 -1.93 27.18
C GLU A 93 -9.04 -1.34 26.00
N SER A 94 -9.61 -0.40 25.24
CA SER A 94 -8.92 0.27 24.13
C SER A 94 -7.82 1.25 24.55
N LYS A 95 -7.79 1.67 25.83
CA LYS A 95 -6.75 2.55 26.38
C LYS A 95 -5.56 1.79 26.98
N CYS A 96 -5.66 0.46 27.11
CA CYS A 96 -4.60 -0.37 27.64
C CYS A 96 -3.34 -0.32 26.75
N ARG A 97 -2.21 0.10 27.32
CA ARG A 97 -0.90 0.04 26.68
C ARG A 97 -0.46 -1.39 26.36
N SER A 98 -0.89 -2.36 27.17
CA SER A 98 -0.63 -3.79 26.96
C SER A 98 -1.88 -4.60 27.31
N MET A 99 -2.39 -5.36 26.33
CA MET A 99 -3.55 -6.21 26.56
C MET A 99 -3.20 -7.42 27.44
N PRO A 100 -4.18 -7.97 28.19
CA PRO A 100 -3.98 -9.16 29.01
C PRO A 100 -3.37 -10.33 28.25
N SER A 101 -2.63 -11.17 28.96
CA SER A 101 -2.16 -12.45 28.41
C SER A 101 -3.35 -13.23 27.85
N LYS A 102 -3.20 -13.75 26.62
CA LYS A 102 -4.24 -14.47 25.85
C LYS A 102 -5.43 -13.62 25.36
N TYR A 103 -5.49 -12.31 25.60
CA TYR A 103 -6.59 -11.46 25.11
C TYR A 103 -6.77 -11.59 23.59
N TRP A 104 -5.68 -11.47 22.82
CA TRP A 104 -5.67 -11.63 21.37
C TRP A 104 -5.74 -13.09 20.89
N LYS A 105 -5.87 -14.08 21.79
CA LYS A 105 -6.19 -15.45 21.37
C LYS A 105 -7.68 -15.64 21.12
N ASN A 106 -8.54 -14.73 21.57
CA ASN A 106 -9.98 -14.80 21.35
C ASN A 106 -10.36 -14.02 20.08
N PRO A 107 -10.86 -14.69 19.01
CA PRO A 107 -11.25 -14.02 17.77
C PRO A 107 -12.31 -12.93 17.94
N ARG A 108 -13.17 -13.01 18.98
CA ARG A 108 -14.16 -11.96 19.27
C ARG A 108 -13.50 -10.63 19.58
N ASN A 109 -12.31 -10.64 20.17
CA ASN A 109 -11.55 -9.44 20.47
C ASN A 109 -10.94 -8.82 19.21
N HIS A 110 -10.64 -9.62 18.19
CA HIS A 110 -10.24 -9.12 16.86
C HIS A 110 -11.38 -8.34 16.22
N LYS A 111 -12.59 -8.93 16.17
CA LYS A 111 -13.78 -8.27 15.63
C LYS A 111 -14.09 -6.99 16.42
N LYS A 112 -14.09 -7.03 17.76
CA LYS A 112 -14.31 -5.85 18.61
C LYS A 112 -13.32 -4.73 18.30
N PHE A 113 -12.03 -5.05 18.19
CA PHE A 113 -11.00 -4.08 17.83
C PHE A 113 -11.26 -3.47 16.45
N LEU A 114 -11.49 -4.30 15.43
CA LEU A 114 -11.69 -3.84 14.06
C LEU A 114 -12.98 -3.04 13.89
N THR A 115 -14.07 -3.38 14.59
CA THR A 115 -15.31 -2.59 14.60
C THR A 115 -15.08 -1.21 15.24
N ASN A 116 -14.33 -1.14 16.33
CA ASN A 116 -13.98 0.15 16.93
C ASN A 116 -13.06 0.98 16.02
N PHE A 117 -12.09 0.34 15.37
CA PHE A 117 -11.24 0.98 14.37
C PHE A 117 -12.07 1.53 13.20
N ALA A 118 -12.99 0.72 12.64
CA ALA A 118 -13.88 1.12 11.57
C ALA A 118 -14.72 2.35 11.96
N ARG A 119 -15.32 2.34 13.16
CA ARG A 119 -16.09 3.47 13.68
C ARG A 119 -15.23 4.73 13.85
N LYS A 120 -14.02 4.60 14.39
CA LYS A 120 -13.08 5.73 14.60
C LYS A 120 -12.66 6.38 13.28
N HIS A 121 -12.53 5.58 12.22
CA HIS A 121 -12.11 6.03 10.89
C HIS A 121 -13.27 6.18 9.90
N SER A 122 -14.53 6.12 10.37
CA SER A 122 -15.74 6.24 9.54
C SER A 122 -15.78 5.27 8.35
N LEU A 123 -15.32 4.03 8.54
CA LEU A 123 -15.31 2.99 7.49
C LEU A 123 -16.67 2.27 7.47
N GLN A 124 -17.39 2.36 6.35
CA GLN A 124 -18.76 1.82 6.20
C GLN A 124 -18.85 0.72 5.14
N SER A 125 -17.89 0.62 4.25
CA SER A 125 -17.88 -0.29 3.12
C SER A 125 -16.49 -0.91 2.89
N PRO A 126 -16.36 -2.02 2.14
CA PRO A 126 -15.07 -2.59 1.76
C PRO A 126 -14.12 -1.60 1.08
N ALA A 127 -14.65 -0.69 0.27
CA ALA A 127 -13.85 0.32 -0.44
C ALA A 127 -13.13 1.27 0.53
N ASP A 128 -13.73 1.59 1.68
CA ASP A 128 -13.14 2.49 2.69
C ASP A 128 -11.90 1.87 3.34
N TRP A 129 -11.78 0.54 3.32
CA TRP A 129 -10.61 -0.15 3.84
C TRP A 129 -9.41 -0.12 2.90
N LYS A 130 -9.60 0.21 1.61
CA LYS A 130 -8.53 0.29 0.61
C LYS A 130 -7.37 1.21 1.01
N PRO A 131 -7.59 2.46 1.47
CA PRO A 131 -6.51 3.33 1.93
C PRO A 131 -5.87 2.90 3.26
N ILE A 132 -6.51 2.03 4.04
CA ILE A 132 -6.01 1.64 5.38
C ILE A 132 -4.75 0.79 5.25
N THR A 133 -3.66 1.27 5.86
CA THR A 133 -2.37 0.57 5.88
C THR A 133 -2.19 -0.28 7.14
N SER A 134 -1.27 -1.25 7.09
CA SER A 134 -0.90 -2.02 8.29
C SER A 134 -0.38 -1.13 9.40
N GLN A 135 0.31 -0.04 9.03
CA GLN A 135 0.87 0.92 9.97
C GLN A 135 -0.22 1.62 10.78
N MET A 136 -1.31 2.06 10.14
CA MET A 136 -2.45 2.68 10.84
C MET A 136 -3.09 1.75 11.87
N ILE A 137 -3.16 0.45 11.56
CA ILE A 137 -3.67 -0.57 12.47
C ILE A 137 -2.70 -0.79 13.64
N VAL A 138 -1.38 -0.86 13.37
CA VAL A 138 -0.33 -0.96 14.39
C VAL A 138 -0.35 0.23 15.34
N GLU A 139 -0.43 1.45 14.82
CA GLU A 139 -0.53 2.70 15.59
C GLU A 139 -1.79 2.76 16.46
N SER A 140 -2.84 2.03 16.06
CA SER A 140 -4.06 1.87 16.87
C SER A 140 -4.00 0.72 17.87
N GLY A 141 -2.84 0.05 18.03
CA GLY A 141 -2.67 -1.09 18.95
C GLY A 141 -3.02 -2.46 18.36
N GLY A 142 -3.28 -2.53 17.05
CA GLY A 142 -3.73 -3.73 16.35
C GLY A 142 -2.63 -4.69 15.89
N SER A 143 -1.38 -4.51 16.34
CA SER A 143 -0.24 -5.34 15.91
C SER A 143 -0.47 -6.83 16.13
N SER A 144 -1.03 -7.20 17.29
CA SER A 144 -1.34 -8.60 17.61
C SER A 144 -2.46 -9.16 16.73
N VAL A 145 -3.44 -8.32 16.37
CA VAL A 145 -4.53 -8.69 15.46
C VAL A 145 -3.95 -9.00 14.09
N LEU A 146 -3.09 -8.13 13.54
CA LEU A 146 -2.46 -8.37 12.24
C LEU A 146 -1.64 -9.66 12.21
N TYR A 147 -0.90 -9.96 13.27
CA TYR A 147 -0.08 -11.16 13.35
C TYR A 147 -0.90 -12.46 13.38
N ALA A 148 -2.16 -12.39 13.80
CA ALA A 148 -3.04 -13.55 13.86
C ALA A 148 -3.50 -14.06 12.47
N TYR A 149 -3.29 -13.28 11.40
CA TYR A 149 -3.76 -13.63 10.06
C TYR A 149 -2.63 -13.61 9.02
N PRO A 150 -2.69 -14.47 7.99
CA PRO A 150 -1.70 -14.47 6.91
C PRO A 150 -1.63 -13.15 6.12
N SER A 151 -2.74 -12.39 6.07
CA SER A 151 -2.80 -11.09 5.41
C SER A 151 -3.92 -10.23 5.97
N MET A 152 -3.84 -8.92 5.74
CA MET A 152 -4.92 -7.99 6.11
C MET A 152 -6.23 -8.31 5.40
N LEU A 153 -6.20 -8.77 4.14
CA LEU A 153 -7.41 -9.18 3.44
C LEU A 153 -8.08 -10.36 4.15
N GLN A 154 -7.30 -11.36 4.55
CA GLN A 154 -7.81 -12.53 5.27
C GLN A 154 -8.38 -12.14 6.64
N MET A 155 -7.71 -11.22 7.35
CA MET A 155 -8.22 -10.64 8.59
C MET A 155 -9.61 -10.00 8.39
N LEU A 156 -9.80 -9.23 7.31
CA LEU A 156 -11.07 -8.57 7.01
C LEU A 156 -12.17 -9.57 6.64
N ILE A 157 -11.86 -10.57 5.81
CA ILE A 157 -12.78 -11.66 5.43
C ILE A 157 -13.30 -12.39 6.67
N GLU A 158 -12.42 -12.77 7.60
CA GLU A 158 -12.81 -13.55 8.77
C GLU A 158 -13.59 -12.74 9.82
N ASN A 159 -13.34 -11.43 9.95
CA ASN A 159 -14.01 -10.60 10.95
C ASN A 159 -15.27 -9.89 10.42
N PHE A 160 -15.37 -9.69 9.11
CA PHE A 160 -16.51 -9.09 8.43
C PHE A 160 -16.99 -9.94 7.25
N PRO A 161 -17.42 -11.21 7.48
CA PRO A 161 -17.90 -12.10 6.43
C PRO A 161 -19.19 -11.60 5.75
N GLU A 162 -19.88 -10.63 6.35
CA GLU A 162 -21.04 -9.94 5.78
C GLU A 162 -20.72 -9.15 4.51
N TYR A 163 -19.45 -8.80 4.27
CA TYR A 163 -19.02 -8.11 3.06
C TYR A 163 -18.41 -9.07 2.04
N ASN A 164 -18.68 -8.81 0.75
CA ASN A 164 -18.07 -9.52 -0.35
C ASN A 164 -16.68 -8.95 -0.68
N TRP A 165 -15.69 -9.30 0.13
CA TRP A 165 -14.31 -8.84 -0.04
C TRP A 165 -13.66 -9.40 -1.30
N THR A 166 -12.97 -8.53 -2.02
CA THR A 166 -12.18 -8.85 -3.21
C THR A 166 -10.74 -8.39 -3.04
N LEU A 167 -9.87 -8.79 -3.97
CA LEU A 167 -8.50 -8.27 -3.98
C LEU A 167 -8.49 -6.74 -4.16
N ASP A 168 -9.46 -6.15 -4.87
CA ASP A 168 -9.47 -4.74 -5.26
C ASP A 168 -9.79 -3.78 -4.10
N ASP A 169 -10.27 -4.33 -2.99
CA ASP A 169 -10.46 -3.64 -1.71
C ASP A 169 -9.15 -3.40 -0.95
N ARG A 170 -8.01 -3.84 -1.52
CA ARG A 170 -6.67 -3.61 -0.98
C ARG A 170 -5.75 -3.01 -2.03
N GLN A 171 -4.82 -2.16 -1.60
CA GLN A 171 -3.78 -1.64 -2.50
C GLN A 171 -2.79 -2.73 -2.93
N THR A 172 -2.41 -3.62 -2.01
CA THR A 172 -1.44 -4.69 -2.25
C THR A 172 -2.12 -6.05 -2.19
N VAL A 173 -1.63 -7.01 -2.98
CA VAL A 173 -2.08 -8.40 -2.85
C VAL A 173 -1.45 -9.05 -1.61
N PRO A 174 -2.04 -10.12 -1.05
CA PRO A 174 -1.46 -10.85 0.06
C PRO A 174 0.01 -11.25 -0.16
N HIS A 175 0.76 -11.41 0.92
CA HIS A 175 2.14 -11.90 0.85
C HIS A 175 2.16 -13.26 0.13
N ASN A 176 3.13 -13.46 -0.75
CA ASN A 176 3.26 -14.65 -1.60
C ASN A 176 2.06 -14.98 -2.50
N TYR A 177 1.09 -14.09 -2.70
CA TYR A 177 -0.05 -14.32 -3.60
C TYR A 177 0.37 -14.83 -5.00
N TRP A 178 1.44 -14.26 -5.55
CA TRP A 178 1.97 -14.61 -6.86
C TRP A 178 2.92 -15.81 -6.87
N LYS A 179 3.33 -16.34 -5.71
CA LYS A 179 4.35 -17.38 -5.59
C LYS A 179 3.97 -18.63 -6.37
N ASP A 180 2.76 -19.12 -6.15
CA ASP A 180 2.23 -20.33 -6.78
C ASP A 180 1.47 -20.02 -8.08
N LYS A 181 1.44 -18.74 -8.49
CA LYS A 181 0.69 -18.21 -9.64
C LYS A 181 1.58 -17.47 -10.64
N HIS A 182 2.88 -17.75 -10.67
CA HIS A 182 3.81 -17.00 -11.51
C HIS A 182 3.51 -17.18 -13.02
N LEU A 183 3.04 -18.35 -13.46
CA LEU A 183 2.65 -18.57 -14.86
C LEU A 183 1.37 -17.80 -15.22
N GLU A 184 0.40 -17.76 -14.30
CA GLU A 184 -0.81 -16.94 -14.45
C GLU A 184 -0.47 -15.45 -14.53
N LEU A 185 0.47 -14.99 -13.70
CA LEU A 185 0.98 -13.62 -13.75
C LEU A 185 1.60 -13.30 -15.12
N VAL A 186 2.45 -14.19 -15.63
CA VAL A 186 3.08 -14.02 -16.94
C VAL A 186 2.04 -13.93 -18.05
N LYS A 187 1.03 -14.79 -18.03
CA LYS A 187 -0.10 -14.73 -18.96
C LYS A 187 -0.85 -13.40 -18.87
N LYS A 188 -1.17 -12.93 -17.66
CA LYS A 188 -1.83 -11.64 -17.43
C LYS A 188 -1.01 -10.45 -17.94
N ILE A 189 0.31 -10.46 -17.75
CA ILE A 189 1.17 -9.40 -18.27
C ILE A 189 1.18 -9.44 -19.81
N LYS A 190 1.31 -10.64 -20.41
CA LYS A 190 1.30 -10.80 -21.86
C LYS A 190 0.02 -10.27 -22.49
N GLU A 191 -1.13 -10.68 -21.96
CA GLU A 191 -2.44 -10.25 -22.45
C GLU A 191 -2.65 -8.75 -22.28
N LYS A 192 -2.39 -8.21 -21.08
CA LYS A 192 -2.64 -6.80 -20.77
C LYS A 192 -1.80 -5.85 -21.62
N TYR A 193 -0.55 -6.21 -21.88
CA TYR A 193 0.40 -5.35 -22.61
C TYR A 193 0.67 -5.81 -24.04
N SER A 194 -0.11 -6.76 -24.55
CA SER A 194 0.02 -7.32 -25.90
C SER A 194 1.47 -7.70 -26.23
N ILE A 195 2.11 -8.46 -25.33
CA ILE A 195 3.47 -8.98 -25.55
C ILE A 195 3.40 -10.14 -26.54
N GLU A 196 3.95 -9.94 -27.73
CA GLU A 196 3.96 -10.91 -28.82
C GLU A 196 5.33 -11.59 -28.93
N HIS A 197 6.40 -10.84 -28.69
CA HIS A 197 7.79 -11.31 -28.80
C HIS A 197 8.53 -11.21 -27.47
N MET A 198 9.66 -11.93 -27.33
CA MET A 198 10.41 -11.93 -26.07
C MET A 198 11.05 -10.57 -25.79
N GLU A 199 11.39 -9.84 -26.85
CA GLU A 199 11.98 -8.51 -26.81
C GLU A 199 11.05 -7.46 -26.19
N ASP A 200 9.72 -7.64 -26.32
CA ASP A 200 8.74 -6.72 -25.74
C ASP A 200 8.84 -6.65 -24.21
N TRP A 201 9.32 -7.72 -23.55
CA TRP A 201 9.48 -7.75 -22.10
C TRP A 201 10.48 -6.70 -21.60
N TYR A 202 11.48 -6.33 -22.39
CA TYR A 202 12.44 -5.29 -22.01
C TYR A 202 11.79 -3.90 -21.91
N ARG A 203 10.66 -3.70 -22.60
CA ARG A 203 9.89 -2.46 -22.60
C ARG A 203 8.87 -2.38 -21.47
N ILE A 204 8.72 -3.42 -20.64
CA ILE A 204 7.79 -3.38 -19.51
C ILE A 204 8.35 -2.52 -18.37
N SER A 205 7.60 -1.48 -18.01
CA SER A 205 7.97 -0.54 -16.95
C SER A 205 7.53 -1.01 -15.55
N LYS A 206 8.17 -0.44 -14.51
CA LYS A 206 7.75 -0.66 -13.11
C LYS A 206 6.30 -0.23 -12.87
N ASN A 207 5.83 0.84 -13.53
CA ASN A 207 4.45 1.32 -13.41
C ASN A 207 3.44 0.34 -13.99
N GLN A 208 3.76 -0.29 -15.13
CA GLN A 208 2.94 -1.36 -15.70
C GLN A 208 2.84 -2.56 -14.73
N LEU A 209 3.97 -3.01 -14.18
CA LEU A 209 3.99 -4.07 -13.17
C LEU A 209 3.21 -3.68 -11.89
N ALA A 210 3.28 -2.42 -11.48
CA ALA A 210 2.55 -1.90 -10.32
C ALA A 210 1.04 -1.89 -10.57
N SER A 211 0.59 -1.58 -11.79
CA SER A 211 -0.83 -1.61 -12.16
C SER A 211 -1.45 -3.01 -12.09
N LEU A 212 -0.62 -4.05 -12.15
CA LEU A 212 -1.00 -5.45 -11.94
C LEU A 212 -0.73 -5.93 -10.50
N ARG A 213 -0.32 -5.03 -9.60
CA ARG A 213 0.02 -5.31 -8.20
C ARG A 213 1.04 -6.43 -8.05
N CYS A 214 1.94 -6.55 -9.02
CA CYS A 214 2.96 -7.59 -9.08
C CYS A 214 4.40 -7.06 -8.92
N LEU A 215 4.59 -5.74 -9.01
CA LEU A 215 5.91 -5.09 -8.87
C LEU A 215 6.66 -5.57 -7.62
N SER A 216 6.03 -5.54 -6.45
CA SER A 216 6.68 -5.94 -5.20
C SER A 216 7.11 -7.42 -5.20
N TYR A 217 6.34 -8.29 -5.84
CA TYR A 217 6.69 -9.70 -5.99
C TYR A 217 7.88 -9.87 -6.94
N ILE A 218 7.84 -9.23 -8.11
CA ILE A 218 8.91 -9.29 -9.11
C ILE A 218 10.23 -8.74 -8.54
N THR A 219 10.18 -7.63 -7.80
CA THR A 219 11.36 -7.08 -7.12
C THR A 219 11.98 -8.08 -6.14
N ARG A 220 11.17 -8.81 -5.36
CA ARG A 220 11.68 -9.87 -4.46
C ARG A 220 12.29 -11.06 -5.20
N GLN A 221 11.95 -11.27 -6.47
CA GLN A 221 12.56 -12.31 -7.30
C GLN A 221 13.92 -11.90 -7.90
N GLY A 222 14.39 -10.68 -7.61
CA GLY A 222 15.60 -10.10 -8.19
C GLY A 222 15.32 -9.16 -9.36
N GLY A 223 14.06 -8.75 -9.57
CA GLY A 223 13.65 -7.91 -10.69
C GLY A 223 13.07 -8.69 -11.87
N LEU A 224 12.64 -7.97 -12.90
CA LEU A 224 11.93 -8.55 -14.05
C LEU A 224 12.83 -9.53 -14.83
N GLY A 225 14.10 -9.19 -15.06
CA GLY A 225 15.04 -10.08 -15.75
C GLY A 225 15.23 -11.41 -15.01
N ASN A 226 15.59 -11.38 -13.72
CA ASN A 226 15.75 -12.60 -12.92
C ASN A 226 14.44 -13.42 -12.84
N PHE A 227 13.30 -12.75 -12.79
CA PHE A 227 12.00 -13.41 -12.83
C PHE A 227 11.77 -14.12 -14.17
N LEU A 228 12.03 -13.45 -15.29
CA LEU A 228 11.84 -14.02 -16.63
C LEU A 228 12.85 -15.11 -16.95
N GLN A 229 14.11 -15.00 -16.50
CA GLN A 229 15.11 -16.06 -16.65
C GLN A 229 14.68 -17.37 -15.97
N LYS A 230 13.93 -17.29 -14.87
CA LYS A 230 13.35 -18.48 -14.22
C LYS A 230 12.17 -19.07 -15.01
N VAL A 231 11.37 -18.22 -15.66
CA VAL A 231 10.17 -18.64 -16.39
C VAL A 231 10.51 -19.15 -17.80
N TYR A 232 11.47 -18.51 -18.45
CA TYR A 232 11.96 -18.80 -19.80
C TYR A 232 13.47 -19.05 -19.74
N PRO A 233 13.91 -20.19 -19.18
CA PRO A 233 15.34 -20.47 -18.97
C PRO A 233 16.11 -20.65 -20.29
N GLU A 234 15.43 -21.10 -21.35
CA GLU A 234 16.02 -21.32 -22.67
C GLU A 234 16.23 -20.02 -23.46
N TYR A 235 15.61 -18.91 -23.03
CA TYR A 235 15.81 -17.62 -23.69
C TYR A 235 16.97 -16.88 -23.04
N GLU A 236 17.92 -16.44 -23.85
CA GLU A 236 19.10 -15.71 -23.40
C GLU A 236 18.74 -14.24 -23.13
N TRP A 237 18.45 -13.93 -21.87
CA TRP A 237 18.10 -12.57 -21.46
C TRP A 237 19.33 -11.67 -21.32
N ASP A 238 19.26 -10.50 -21.96
CA ASP A 238 20.21 -9.40 -21.78
C ASP A 238 19.81 -8.59 -20.53
N MET A 239 20.54 -8.80 -19.44
CA MET A 239 20.23 -8.21 -18.15
C MET A 239 20.42 -6.67 -18.12
N ASP A 240 21.27 -6.13 -18.98
CA ASP A 240 21.54 -4.69 -19.04
C ASP A 240 20.36 -3.93 -19.65
N LYS A 241 19.67 -4.53 -20.63
CA LYS A 241 18.44 -3.96 -21.20
C LYS A 241 17.34 -3.76 -20.17
N PHE A 242 17.29 -4.57 -19.10
CA PHE A 242 16.32 -4.36 -18.01
C PHE A 242 16.63 -3.12 -17.16
N SER A 243 17.87 -2.64 -17.13
CA SER A 243 18.30 -1.49 -16.32
C SER A 243 18.11 -0.14 -17.02
N VAL A 244 17.84 -0.13 -18.33
CA VAL A 244 17.58 1.10 -19.10
C VAL A 244 16.44 1.90 -18.48
N ARG A 245 16.65 3.20 -18.27
CA ARG A 245 15.66 4.11 -17.66
C ARG A 245 14.47 4.37 -18.57
N ASP A 246 14.75 4.69 -19.83
CA ASP A 246 13.71 4.88 -20.84
C ASP A 246 13.31 3.54 -21.45
N LYS A 247 12.13 3.06 -21.08
CA LYS A 247 11.57 1.81 -21.57
C LYS A 247 10.77 1.96 -22.87
N ARG A 248 10.46 3.20 -23.27
CA ARG A 248 9.52 3.51 -24.37
C ARG A 248 8.20 2.73 -24.27
N SER A 249 7.75 2.43 -23.04
CA SER A 249 6.55 1.62 -22.80
C SER A 249 5.29 2.29 -23.35
N ARG A 250 5.20 3.62 -23.23
CA ARG A 250 4.06 4.40 -23.71
C ARG A 250 4.02 4.51 -25.23
N GLN A 251 5.17 4.70 -25.88
CA GLN A 251 5.29 4.59 -27.33
C GLN A 251 4.83 3.21 -27.81
N ARG A 252 5.26 2.13 -27.16
CA ARG A 252 4.82 0.77 -27.50
C ARG A 252 3.32 0.58 -27.33
N GLU A 253 2.74 1.07 -26.23
CA GLU A 253 1.29 1.06 -26.03
C GLU A 253 0.58 1.83 -27.17
N MET A 254 1.06 3.01 -27.53
CA MET A 254 0.52 3.83 -28.63
C MET A 254 0.57 3.09 -29.96
N PHE A 255 1.70 2.46 -30.29
CA PHE A 255 1.86 1.63 -31.48
C PHE A 255 0.85 0.48 -31.53
N ILE A 256 0.69 -0.26 -30.43
CA ILE A 256 -0.29 -1.36 -30.34
C ILE A 256 -1.71 -0.84 -30.56
N HIS A 257 -2.06 0.32 -29.98
CA HIS A 257 -3.36 0.92 -30.18
C HIS A 257 -3.55 1.42 -31.62
N ALA A 258 -2.53 2.01 -32.25
CA ALA A 258 -2.57 2.42 -33.64
C ALA A 258 -2.81 1.22 -34.57
N LYS A 259 -2.10 0.09 -34.39
CA LYS A 259 -2.37 -1.15 -35.15
C LYS A 259 -3.81 -1.64 -35.01
N LYS A 260 -4.42 -1.49 -33.82
CA LYS A 260 -5.81 -1.89 -33.59
C LYS A 260 -6.81 -0.93 -34.25
N LEU A 261 -6.47 0.36 -34.35
CA LEU A 261 -7.32 1.38 -34.98
C LEU A 261 -7.23 1.35 -36.51
N PHE A 262 -6.09 0.95 -37.06
CA PHE A 262 -5.82 0.88 -38.50
C PHE A 262 -5.37 -0.54 -38.89
N PRO A 263 -6.25 -1.55 -38.78
CA PRO A 263 -5.88 -2.95 -38.97
C PRO A 263 -5.45 -3.28 -40.41
N ASP A 264 -5.97 -2.54 -41.39
CA ASP A 264 -5.69 -2.76 -42.82
C ASP A 264 -4.46 -1.99 -43.33
N GLU A 265 -3.88 -1.14 -42.47
CA GLU A 265 -2.76 -0.27 -42.84
C GLU A 265 -1.43 -0.78 -42.29
N GLU A 266 -0.35 -0.47 -42.99
CA GLU A 266 1.00 -0.68 -42.45
C GLU A 266 1.30 0.38 -41.38
N VAL A 267 1.40 -0.06 -40.13
CA VAL A 267 1.80 0.78 -39.00
C VAL A 267 3.23 0.44 -38.60
N VAL A 268 4.11 1.43 -38.63
CA VAL A 268 5.55 1.30 -38.37
C VAL A 268 5.95 2.07 -37.11
N GLU A 269 6.77 1.47 -36.25
CA GLU A 269 7.33 2.12 -35.05
C GLU A 269 8.74 2.65 -35.33
N ASP A 270 9.17 3.72 -34.65
CA ASP A 270 10.52 4.29 -34.77
C ASP A 270 10.91 4.66 -36.22
N PHE A 271 9.95 5.18 -36.99
CA PHE A 271 10.12 5.41 -38.43
C PHE A 271 10.96 6.66 -38.71
N VAL A 272 12.15 6.49 -39.27
CA VAL A 272 12.99 7.59 -39.77
C VAL A 272 12.58 7.93 -41.20
N HIS A 273 12.02 9.13 -41.40
CA HIS A 273 11.52 9.51 -42.72
C HIS A 273 12.67 9.88 -43.66
N PRO A 274 12.81 9.22 -44.83
CA PRO A 274 14.01 9.30 -45.66
C PRO A 274 14.26 10.67 -46.29
N LEU A 275 13.20 11.47 -46.47
CA LEU A 275 13.25 12.79 -47.12
C LEU A 275 13.09 13.96 -46.15
N LEU A 276 12.76 13.71 -44.87
CA LEU A 276 12.52 14.79 -43.92
C LEU A 276 13.76 14.96 -43.04
N SER A 277 14.26 16.18 -43.01
CA SER A 277 15.35 16.60 -42.12
C SER A 277 14.95 17.87 -41.38
N ARG A 278 15.43 17.99 -40.14
CA ARG A 278 15.34 19.22 -39.37
C ARG A 278 16.18 20.31 -40.04
N SER A 279 15.95 21.56 -39.66
CA SER A 279 16.79 22.71 -40.01
C SER A 279 18.27 22.51 -39.65
N SER A 280 18.57 21.66 -38.66
CA SER A 280 19.93 21.23 -38.30
C SER A 280 20.55 20.15 -39.20
N GLY A 281 19.81 19.62 -40.19
CA GLY A 281 20.22 18.52 -41.06
C GLY A 281 20.06 17.12 -40.47
N CYS A 282 19.55 16.99 -39.24
CA CYS A 282 19.26 15.69 -38.63
C CYS A 282 17.97 15.10 -39.19
N ALA A 283 17.96 13.80 -39.51
CA ALA A 283 16.76 13.10 -39.98
C ALA A 283 15.62 13.18 -38.94
N ILE A 284 14.37 13.23 -39.43
CA ILE A 284 13.18 13.22 -38.58
C ILE A 284 12.72 11.78 -38.38
N GLN A 285 12.67 11.36 -37.12
CA GLN A 285 12.07 10.10 -36.69
C GLN A 285 10.69 10.36 -36.08
N PHE A 286 9.70 9.53 -36.42
CA PHE A 286 8.39 9.49 -35.76
C PHE A 286 8.30 8.27 -34.85
N ASP A 287 7.62 8.41 -33.71
CA ASP A 287 7.40 7.29 -32.79
C ASP A 287 6.56 6.19 -33.44
N VAL A 288 5.49 6.58 -34.14
CA VAL A 288 4.65 5.71 -34.96
C VAL A 288 4.29 6.42 -36.26
N PHE A 289 4.31 5.71 -37.39
CA PHE A 289 3.97 6.25 -38.70
C PHE A 289 3.13 5.27 -39.51
N ILE A 290 2.14 5.79 -40.24
CA ILE A 290 1.28 5.07 -41.17
C ILE A 290 1.51 5.65 -42.57
N PRO A 291 2.37 5.02 -43.40
CA PRO A 291 2.82 5.62 -44.66
C PRO A 291 1.67 5.92 -45.64
N ALA A 292 0.73 4.99 -45.79
CA ALA A 292 -0.39 5.13 -46.72
C ALA A 292 -1.27 6.35 -46.42
N LEU A 293 -1.43 6.68 -45.13
CA LEU A 293 -2.23 7.81 -44.67
C LEU A 293 -1.41 9.09 -44.47
N ARG A 294 -0.07 9.03 -44.60
CA ARG A 294 0.86 10.10 -44.19
C ARG A 294 0.56 10.60 -42.77
N LEU A 295 0.25 9.67 -41.87
CA LEU A 295 -0.14 9.96 -40.50
C LEU A 295 0.97 9.55 -39.55
N ALA A 296 1.49 10.50 -38.80
CA ALA A 296 2.50 10.32 -37.77
C ALA A 296 1.89 10.52 -36.38
N PHE A 297 2.43 9.81 -35.39
CA PHE A 297 2.14 10.00 -33.98
C PHE A 297 3.45 10.24 -33.22
N GLU A 298 3.40 11.13 -32.24
CA GLU A 298 4.51 11.40 -31.33
C GLU A 298 4.02 11.40 -29.88
N TYR A 299 4.69 10.66 -29.00
CA TYR A 299 4.42 10.69 -27.56
C TYR A 299 5.37 11.67 -26.87
N GLN A 300 4.82 12.75 -26.30
CA GLN A 300 5.59 13.74 -25.56
C GLN A 300 5.63 13.41 -24.07
N GLY A 301 6.83 13.16 -23.54
CA GLY A 301 7.05 12.96 -22.10
C GLY A 301 6.94 14.24 -21.27
N GLU A 302 6.97 14.11 -19.94
CA GLU A 302 6.81 15.23 -18.98
C GLU A 302 7.85 16.36 -19.16
N HIS A 303 9.05 16.03 -19.65
CA HIS A 303 10.12 17.00 -19.94
C HIS A 303 9.80 17.97 -21.09
N HIS A 304 8.77 17.70 -21.91
CA HIS A 304 8.25 18.67 -22.88
C HIS A 304 7.39 19.76 -22.23
N TYR A 305 7.05 19.64 -20.94
CA TYR A 305 6.16 20.56 -20.24
C TYR A 305 6.80 21.17 -18.99
N GLN A 306 7.90 20.58 -18.48
CA GLN A 306 8.60 21.03 -17.28
C GLN A 306 10.11 20.88 -17.47
N GLU A 307 10.88 21.81 -16.89
CA GLU A 307 12.34 21.66 -16.82
C GLU A 307 12.70 20.50 -15.88
N ILE A 308 13.27 19.44 -16.44
CA ILE A 308 13.83 18.34 -15.67
C ILE A 308 15.35 18.47 -15.77
N PRO A 309 16.10 18.62 -14.65
CA PRO A 309 17.55 18.90 -14.66
C PRO A 309 18.42 17.91 -15.45
N SER A 310 17.90 16.71 -15.72
CA SER A 310 18.58 15.67 -16.51
C SER A 310 18.28 15.72 -18.02
N PHE A 311 17.36 16.57 -18.47
CA PHE A 311 16.83 16.62 -19.84
C PHE A 311 16.79 18.05 -20.37
N GLY A 312 17.92 18.59 -20.86
CA GLY A 312 17.99 19.82 -21.68
C GLY A 312 17.26 21.06 -21.13
N SER A 313 17.14 22.12 -21.95
CA SER A 313 16.26 23.25 -21.66
C SER A 313 14.90 23.05 -22.36
N LEU A 314 13.83 23.55 -21.74
CA LEU A 314 12.48 23.48 -22.31
C LEU A 314 12.39 24.14 -23.70
N GLU A 315 13.08 25.27 -23.88
CA GLU A 315 13.17 25.98 -25.17
C GLU A 315 13.76 25.12 -26.30
N LEU A 316 14.72 24.26 -25.98
CA LEU A 316 15.34 23.38 -26.97
C LEU A 316 14.39 22.27 -27.43
N TYR A 317 13.50 21.78 -26.56
CA TYR A 317 12.45 20.83 -26.96
C TYR A 317 11.36 21.54 -27.77
N HIS A 318 10.91 22.72 -27.33
CA HIS A 318 9.91 23.50 -28.07
C HIS A 318 10.37 23.85 -29.50
N SER A 319 11.61 24.31 -29.66
CA SER A 319 12.16 24.60 -31.00
C SER A 319 12.20 23.35 -31.89
N ARG A 320 12.60 22.20 -31.33
CA ARG A 320 12.58 20.92 -32.05
C ARG A 320 11.16 20.47 -32.41
N ASP A 321 10.19 20.68 -31.53
CA ASP A 321 8.79 20.30 -31.81
C ASP A 321 8.21 21.20 -32.91
N ILE A 322 8.51 22.50 -32.90
CA ILE A 322 8.14 23.46 -33.96
C ILE A 322 8.74 23.05 -35.30
N ASP A 323 10.06 22.78 -35.35
CA ASP A 323 10.73 22.32 -36.58
C ASP A 323 10.07 21.06 -37.14
N LYS A 324 9.69 20.12 -36.25
CA LYS A 324 9.07 18.85 -36.65
C LYS A 324 7.68 19.07 -37.22
N LEU A 325 6.86 19.89 -36.55
CA LEU A 325 5.53 20.27 -37.02
C LEU A 325 5.58 20.95 -38.39
N GLN A 326 6.51 21.89 -38.57
CA GLN A 326 6.67 22.60 -39.84
C GLN A 326 7.11 21.65 -40.96
N ALA A 327 8.10 20.79 -40.71
CA ALA A 327 8.52 19.79 -41.69
C ALA A 327 7.39 18.82 -42.07
N CYS A 328 6.50 18.46 -41.13
CA CYS A 328 5.33 17.65 -41.42
C CYS A 328 4.33 18.40 -42.31
N ALA A 329 4.01 19.67 -41.97
CA ALA A 329 3.10 20.50 -42.74
C ALA A 329 3.60 20.71 -44.18
N ASP A 330 4.88 21.02 -44.36
CA ASP A 330 5.50 21.23 -45.68
C ASP A 330 5.48 19.97 -46.56
N ASN A 331 5.38 18.79 -45.96
CA ASN A 331 5.38 17.50 -46.65
C ASN A 331 4.01 16.80 -46.64
N ASN A 332 2.94 17.50 -46.25
CA ASN A 332 1.58 16.96 -46.17
C ASN A 332 1.50 15.68 -45.31
N ILE A 333 2.18 15.71 -44.17
CA ILE A 333 2.13 14.68 -43.13
C ILE A 333 1.31 15.24 -41.97
N SER A 334 0.27 14.52 -41.59
CA SER A 334 -0.52 14.83 -40.41
C SER A 334 0.20 14.29 -39.17
N LEU A 335 0.57 15.15 -38.22
CA LEU A 335 1.24 14.76 -36.98
C LEU A 335 0.28 14.90 -35.79
N VAL A 336 0.00 13.78 -35.12
CA VAL A 336 -0.81 13.75 -33.89
C VAL A 336 0.12 13.64 -32.68
N VAL A 337 0.10 14.65 -31.82
CA VAL A 337 0.91 14.68 -30.61
C VAL A 337 0.11 14.13 -29.43
N ILE A 338 0.64 13.13 -28.75
CA ILE A 338 0.04 12.48 -27.59
C ILE A 338 0.78 12.95 -26.33
N PRO A 339 0.11 13.68 -25.41
CA PRO A 339 0.76 14.22 -24.22
C PRO A 339 1.02 13.13 -23.18
N TYR A 340 1.97 13.37 -22.26
CA TYR A 340 2.31 12.45 -21.18
C TYR A 340 1.14 12.09 -20.24
N LEU A 341 0.09 12.93 -20.22
CA LEU A 341 -1.14 12.71 -19.46
C LEU A 341 -2.05 11.64 -20.07
N TRP A 342 -1.72 11.12 -21.25
CA TRP A 342 -2.48 10.04 -21.87
C TRP A 342 -2.55 8.83 -20.93
N ASP A 343 -3.78 8.36 -20.71
CA ASP A 343 -4.07 7.29 -19.76
C ASP A 343 -3.75 5.89 -20.30
N GLY A 344 -3.29 5.80 -21.56
CA GLY A 344 -2.93 4.54 -22.22
C GLY A 344 -4.14 3.77 -22.76
N LYS A 345 -5.30 4.41 -22.94
CA LYS A 345 -6.49 3.76 -23.50
C LYS A 345 -6.70 4.10 -24.98
N SER A 346 -7.27 3.15 -25.73
CA SER A 346 -7.70 3.38 -27.13
C SER A 346 -8.67 4.57 -27.23
N THR A 347 -9.63 4.67 -26.32
CA THR A 347 -10.70 5.68 -26.40
C THR A 347 -10.16 7.11 -26.33
N THR A 348 -9.20 7.36 -25.44
CA THR A 348 -8.55 8.66 -25.28
C THR A 348 -7.55 8.92 -26.41
N LEU A 349 -6.87 7.90 -26.92
CA LEU A 349 -6.05 8.03 -28.13
C LEU A 349 -6.89 8.49 -29.32
N THR A 350 -8.04 7.85 -29.56
CA THR A 350 -8.99 8.25 -30.61
C THR A 350 -9.51 9.68 -30.41
N GLN A 351 -9.71 10.13 -29.16
CA GLN A 351 -10.07 11.52 -28.89
C GLN A 351 -8.96 12.49 -29.32
N TYR A 352 -7.69 12.20 -29.01
CA TYR A 352 -6.56 13.03 -29.47
C TYR A 352 -6.46 13.09 -31.00
N ILE A 353 -6.66 11.95 -31.68
CA ILE A 353 -6.70 11.87 -33.15
C ILE A 353 -7.79 12.80 -33.70
N ASN A 354 -9.02 12.66 -33.22
CA ASN A 354 -10.16 13.44 -33.71
C ASN A 354 -10.06 14.95 -33.39
N GLN A 355 -9.33 15.32 -32.32
CA GLN A 355 -9.13 16.73 -31.97
C GLN A 355 -8.09 17.41 -32.85
N GLN A 356 -7.08 16.66 -33.32
CA GLN A 356 -5.94 17.20 -34.06
C GLN A 356 -6.06 17.03 -35.58
N LEU A 357 -6.93 16.13 -36.04
CA LEU A 357 -7.16 15.89 -37.46
C LEU A 357 -8.54 16.46 -37.86
N PRO A 358 -8.62 17.33 -38.89
CA PRO A 358 -9.89 17.88 -39.34
C PRO A 358 -10.80 16.79 -39.94
N SER A 359 -12.12 16.95 -39.78
CA SER A 359 -13.13 15.97 -40.19
C SER A 359 -13.11 15.58 -41.69
N SER A 360 -12.47 16.38 -42.54
CA SER A 360 -12.33 16.13 -43.98
C SER A 360 -11.34 15.02 -44.32
N ASP A 361 -10.39 14.71 -43.43
CA ASP A 361 -9.31 13.76 -43.72
C ASP A 361 -9.73 12.30 -43.45
N PHE A 362 -10.81 12.08 -42.70
CA PHE A 362 -11.36 10.75 -42.37
C PHE A 362 -12.69 10.41 -43.06
N ALA A 363 -13.30 11.38 -43.77
CA ALA A 363 -14.64 11.21 -44.34
C ALA A 363 -14.70 10.19 -45.51
N THR A 364 -13.57 9.74 -46.03
CA THR A 364 -13.49 8.72 -47.09
C THR A 364 -13.16 7.32 -46.61
N GLN A 365 -12.91 7.07 -45.31
CA GLN A 365 -12.29 5.81 -44.87
C GLN A 365 -12.88 5.19 -43.59
N LYS A 366 -14.07 5.58 -43.15
CA LYS A 366 -14.82 4.83 -42.12
C LYS A 366 -15.70 3.77 -42.77
N HIS A 367 -15.17 2.56 -42.98
CA HIS A 367 -16.03 1.38 -43.00
C HIS A 367 -16.38 1.05 -41.55
N ASN A 368 -17.65 1.24 -41.21
CA ASN A 368 -18.26 0.81 -39.95
C ASN A 368 -18.23 -0.73 -39.89
N PRO A 369 -17.64 -1.37 -38.87
CA PRO A 369 -18.02 -2.72 -38.49
C PRO A 369 -19.16 -2.63 -37.46
N ASP A 370 -20.30 -3.21 -37.81
CA ASP A 370 -21.41 -3.53 -36.90
C ASP A 370 -20.98 -4.49 -35.77
#